data_AF-A0A382FFJ5-F1
#
_entry.id   AF-A0A382FFJ5-F1
#
_cell.length_a   1.000
_cell.length_b   1.000
_cell.length_c   1.000
_cell.angle_alpha   90.00
_cell.angle_beta   90.00
_cell.angle_gamma   90.00
#
_symmetry.space_group_name_H-M   'P 1'
#
loop_
_entity.id
_entity.type
_entity.pdbx_description
1 polymer ?
#
loop_
_entity_poly.entity_id
_entity_poly.type
_entity_poly.pdbx_seq_one_letter_code
_entity_poly.pdbx_strand_id
1 'polypeptide(L)' 'MRYELGQLVKSHHDSSIWMVTKIDRENEHYEIEDGIGTCYYSHDDILSPITDKEFFHHLQTNQLTSTRLIKSYLKSQGMQ' A
#
# COMPACT_ATOMS: atom_id res chain seq x y z
N MET A 1 -11.17 5.20 -9.78
CA MET A 1 -10.37 4.33 -8.89
C MET A 1 -9.14 3.85 -9.63
N ARG A 2 -7.96 4.33 -9.21
CA ARG A 2 -6.62 4.11 -9.79
C ARG A 2 -5.87 2.88 -9.25
N TYR A 3 -6.22 2.34 -8.08
CA TYR A 3 -5.42 1.31 -7.40
C TYR A 3 -6.10 -0.06 -7.37
N GLU A 4 -5.29 -1.12 -7.31
CA GLU A 4 -5.73 -2.53 -7.31
C GLU A 4 -5.66 -3.18 -5.93
N LEU A 5 -6.42 -4.27 -5.74
CA LEU A 5 -6.37 -5.08 -4.52
C LEU A 5 -4.96 -5.67 -4.31
N GLY A 6 -4.42 -5.51 -3.11
CA GLY A 6 -3.07 -5.94 -2.75
C GLY A 6 -1.97 -4.98 -3.19
N GLN A 7 -2.29 -3.93 -3.94
CA GLN A 7 -1.32 -2.92 -4.33
C GLN A 7 -0.84 -2.15 -3.09
N LEU A 8 0.48 -1.93 -3.01
CA LEU A 8 1.04 -1.01 -2.04
C LEU A 8 0.95 0.43 -2.52
N VAL A 9 0.56 1.32 -1.62
CA VAL A 9 0.41 2.76 -1.82
C VAL A 9 1.05 3.50 -0.65
N LYS A 10 1.31 4.79 -0.84
CA LYS A 10 1.72 5.69 0.25
C LYS A 10 0.75 6.84 0.39
N SER A 11 0.61 7.33 1.62
CA SER A 11 -0.16 8.53 1.93
C SER A 11 0.68 9.79 1.73
N HIS A 12 0.07 10.86 1.21
CA HIS A 12 0.71 12.17 1.06
C HIS A 12 1.02 12.85 2.40
N HIS A 13 0.43 12.39 3.51
CA HIS A 13 0.54 13.04 4.82
C HIS A 13 1.78 12.62 5.61
N ASP A 14 2.14 11.34 5.57
CA ASP A 14 3.15 10.76 6.46
C ASP A 14 4.15 9.84 5.74
N SER A 15 4.00 9.65 4.42
CA SER A 15 4.80 8.70 3.63
C SER A 15 4.74 7.25 4.13
N SER A 16 3.78 6.91 4.99
CA SER A 16 3.57 5.54 5.46
C SER A 16 3.13 4.66 4.29
N ILE A 17 3.59 3.41 4.29
CA ILE A 17 3.21 2.40 3.29
C ILE A 17 1.95 1.69 3.76
N TRP A 18 0.98 1.57 2.86
CA TRP A 18 -0.27 0.88 3.09
C TRP A 18 -0.55 -0.10 1.96
N MET A 19 -1.40 -1.08 2.21
CA MET A 19 -1.88 -2.01 1.19
C MET A 19 -3.37 -1.83 0.97
N VAL A 20 -3.82 -1.76 -0.29
CA VAL A 20 -5.24 -1.73 -0.63
C VAL A 20 -5.87 -3.10 -0.34
N THR A 21 -6.84 -3.14 0.57
CA THR A 21 -7.54 -4.38 0.98
C THR A 21 -8.98 -4.46 0.46
N LYS A 22 -9.60 -3.32 0.13
CA LYS A 22 -10.93 -3.25 -0.48
C LYS A 22 -11.03 -2.08 -1.46
N ILE A 23 -11.83 -2.27 -2.51
CA ILE A 23 -12.18 -1.25 -3.49
C ILE A 23 -13.70 -1.07 -3.42
N ASP A 24 -14.17 0.05 -2.87
CA ASP A 24 -15.59 0.40 -2.85
C ASP A 24 -15.86 1.40 -3.98
N ARG A 25 -16.44 0.90 -5.07
CA ARG A 25 -16.76 1.69 -6.25
C ARG A 25 -18.00 2.55 -6.09
N GLU A 26 -18.89 2.20 -5.15
CA GLU A 26 -20.11 2.97 -4.92
C GLU A 26 -19.81 4.26 -4.17
N ASN A 27 -18.83 4.20 -3.26
CA ASN A 27 -18.44 5.32 -2.41
C ASN A 27 -17.10 5.96 -2.80
N GLU A 28 -16.50 5.54 -3.92
CA GLU A 28 -15.22 6.03 -4.46
C GLU A 28 -14.08 6.04 -3.40
N HIS A 29 -14.03 5.01 -2.57
CA HIS A 29 -13.00 4.85 -1.53
C HIS A 29 -12.30 3.50 -1.59
N TYR A 30 -11.10 3.48 -1.03
CA TYR A 30 -10.33 2.28 -0.75
C TYR A 30 -10.34 2.00 0.73
N GLU A 31 -10.37 0.73 1.12
CA GLU A 31 -9.84 0.33 2.41
C GLU A 31 -8.34 0.05 2.24
N ILE A 32 -7.54 0.62 3.13
CA ILE A 32 -6.09 0.45 3.19
C ILE A 32 -5.66 -0.08 4.56
N GLU A 33 -4.65 -0.95 4.58
CA GLU A 33 -4.15 -1.61 5.80
C GLU A 33 -2.65 -1.35 6.03
N ASP A 34 -2.26 -1.15 7.29
CA ASP A 34 -0.86 -0.96 7.75
C ASP A 34 -0.02 -2.25 7.78
N GLY A 35 -0.62 -3.40 7.46
CA GLY A 35 0.05 -4.69 7.50
C GLY A 35 0.18 -5.32 8.89
N ILE A 36 -0.38 -4.70 9.93
CA ILE A 36 -0.60 -5.31 11.25
C ILE A 36 -2.10 -5.48 11.57
N GLY A 37 -2.98 -5.03 10.67
CA GLY A 37 -4.41 -5.27 10.70
C GLY A 37 -5.26 -4.02 10.95
N THR A 38 -4.66 -2.83 11.06
CA THR A 38 -5.41 -1.59 11.19
C THR A 38 -5.87 -1.12 9.81
N CYS A 39 -7.18 -1.00 9.62
CA CYS A 39 -7.77 -0.57 8.36
C CYS A 39 -8.26 0.90 8.44
N TYR A 40 -8.06 1.63 7.35
CA TYR A 40 -8.53 3.00 7.14
C TYR A 40 -9.18 3.14 5.78
N TYR A 41 -10.00 4.19 5.61
CA TYR A 41 -10.56 4.55 4.32
C TYR A 41 -9.80 5.71 3.68
N SER A 42 -9.61 5.63 2.36
CA SER A 42 -8.80 6.58 1.62
C SER A 42 -9.30 6.77 0.18
N HIS A 43 -8.82 7.79 -0.51
CA HIS A 43 -9.27 8.20 -1.86
C HIS A 43 -8.08 8.45 -2.80
N ASP A 44 -8.37 8.58 -4.10
CA ASP A 44 -7.34 8.77 -5.13
C ASP A 44 -6.45 10.00 -4.90
N ASP A 45 -6.95 11.07 -4.26
CA ASP A 45 -6.25 12.35 -4.09
C ASP A 45 -5.19 12.37 -2.98
N ILE A 46 -5.29 11.45 -2.02
CA ILE A 46 -4.39 11.37 -0.86
C ILE A 46 -3.39 10.22 -0.95
N LEU A 47 -3.56 9.36 -1.95
CA LEU A 47 -2.72 8.21 -2.20
C LEU A 47 -1.83 8.44 -3.42
N SER A 48 -0.65 7.83 -3.40
CA SER A 48 0.21 7.66 -4.57
C SER A 48 0.77 6.24 -4.61
N PRO A 49 1.09 5.73 -5.81
CA PRO A 49 1.76 4.44 -5.92
C PRO A 49 3.15 4.51 -5.28
N ILE A 50 3.58 3.40 -4.68
CA ILE A 50 4.96 3.23 -4.24
C ILE A 50 5.84 2.82 -5.44
N THR A 51 6.99 3.47 -5.58
CA THR A 51 8.00 3.06 -6.57
C THR A 51 8.93 2.01 -5.99
N ASP A 52 9.59 1.22 -6.85
CA ASP A 52 10.58 0.21 -6.43
C ASP A 52 11.69 0.83 -5.56
N LYS A 53 12.17 2.00 -5.97
CA LYS A 53 13.19 2.74 -5.22
C LYS A 53 12.72 3.05 -3.79
N GLU A 54 11.48 3.48 -3.62
CA GLU A 54 10.91 3.78 -2.30
C GLU A 54 10.72 2.50 -1.49
N PHE A 55 10.16 1.46 -2.09
CA PHE A 55 9.98 0.17 -1.44
C PHE A 55 11.31 -0.38 -0.89
N PHE A 56 12.34 -0.44 -1.72
CA PHE A 56 13.66 -0.91 -1.30
C PHE A 56 14.32 0.02 -0.29
N HIS A 57 14.11 1.35 -0.40
CA HIS A 57 14.58 2.29 0.60
C HIS A 57 13.96 2.00 1.98
N HIS A 58 12.64 1.82 2.06
CA HIS A 58 11.94 1.53 3.32
C HIS A 58 12.34 0.17 3.91
N LEU A 59 12.66 -0.82 3.07
CA LEU A 59 13.25 -2.09 3.53
C LEU A 59 14.64 -1.88 4.14
N GLN A 60 15.51 -1.15 3.46
CA GLN A 60 16.89 -0.91 3.90
C GLN A 60 16.97 -0.06 5.17
N THR A 61 16.02 0.84 5.39
CA THR A 61 15.94 1.70 6.58
C THR A 61 15.15 1.08 7.74
N ASN A 62 14.70 -0.17 7.62
CA ASN A 62 13.84 -0.86 8.59
C ASN A 62 12.50 -0.12 8.88
N GLN A 63 12.04 0.74 7.97
CA GLN A 63 10.73 1.39 8.08
C GLN A 63 9.59 0.50 7.60
N LEU A 64 9.89 -0.49 6.76
CA LEU A 64 8.96 -1.53 6.33
C LEU A 64 9.40 -2.89 6.88
N THR A 65 8.72 -3.36 7.94
CA THR A 65 9.01 -4.66 8.57
C THR A 65 7.87 -5.66 8.45
N SER A 66 6.68 -5.22 8.02
CA SER A 66 5.52 -6.11 7.85
C SER A 66 5.79 -7.12 6.73
N THR A 67 5.94 -8.39 7.12
CA THR A 67 6.11 -9.51 6.17
C THR A 67 4.93 -9.60 5.20
N ARG A 68 3.73 -9.21 5.62
CA ARG A 68 2.54 -9.24 4.78
C ARG A 68 2.62 -8.21 3.65
N LEU A 69 2.97 -6.96 3.96
CA LEU A 69 3.14 -5.91 2.96
C LEU A 69 4.26 -6.26 1.97
N ILE A 70 5.39 -6.74 2.49
CA ILE A 70 6.55 -7.17 1.68
C ILE A 70 6.14 -8.27 0.70
N LYS A 71 5.44 -9.30 1.16
CA LYS A 71 4.95 -10.39 0.31
C LYS A 71 3.95 -9.89 -0.74
N SER A 72 3.05 -8.97 -0.37
CA SER A 72 2.07 -8.42 -1.32
C SER A 72 2.75 -7.68 -2.47
N TYR A 73 3.76 -6.87 -2.15
CA TYR A 73 4.55 -6.17 -3.15
C TYR A 73 5.33 -7.11 -4.07
N LEU A 74 6.06 -8.08 -3.51
CA LEU A 74 6.83 -9.02 -4.34
C LEU A 74 5.93 -9.84 -5.27
N LYS A 75 4.73 -10.23 -4.78
CA LYS A 75 3.73 -10.92 -5.59
C LYS A 75 3.22 -10.06 -6.76
N SER A 76 3.04 -8.75 -6.56
CA SER A 76 2.60 -7.85 -7.63
C SER A 76 3.66 -7.63 -8.71
N GLN A 77 4.94 -7.86 -8.41
CA GLN A 77 6.04 -7.80 -9.37
C GLN A 77 6.23 -9.09 -10.19
N GLY A 78 5.40 -10.12 -9.97
CA GLY A 78 5.57 -11.41 -10.64
C GLY A 78 6.79 -12.21 -10.16
N MET A 79 7.38 -11.83 -9.02
CA MET A 79 8.44 -12.61 -8.38
C MET A 79 7.80 -13.74 -7.56
N GLN A 80 7.82 -14.96 -8.10
CA GLN A 80 7.35 -16.19 -7.45
C GLN A 80 8.48 -16.95 -6.77
#